data_AF-A0A2G2MYQ4-F1
#
_entry.id   AF-A0A2G2MYQ4-F1
#
_cell.length_a   1.000
_cell.length_b   1.000
_cell.length_c   1.000
_cell.angle_alpha   90.00
_cell.angle_beta   90.00
_cell.angle_gamma   90.00
#
_symmetry.space_group_name_H-M   'P 1'
#
loop_
_entity.id
_entity.type
_entity.pdbx_description
1 polymer ?
#
loop_
_entity_poly.entity_id
_entity_poly.type
_entity_poly.pdbx_seq_one_letter_code
_entity_poly.pdbx_strand_id
1 'polypeptide(L)' 'MKSDFLVKGGKSTAVLGTFDGKHFEPLKPQMPGMVSPMQKADGLMLISPNVKMLKDGRAVNMIPIKWDCYSMHEEELFSE' A
#
# COMPACT_ATOMS: atom_id res chain seq x y z
N MET A 1 5.99 -1.31 6.51
CA MET A 1 4.82 -2.20 6.71
C MET A 1 4.57 -2.37 8.19
N LYS A 2 3.32 -2.51 8.64
CA LYS A 2 2.98 -2.74 10.05
C LYS A 2 2.94 -4.22 10.48
N SER A 3 2.76 -5.12 9.52
CA SER A 3 2.73 -6.58 9.74
C SER A 3 3.04 -7.33 8.46
N ASP A 4 3.35 -8.63 8.58
CA ASP A 4 3.57 -9.51 7.44
C ASP A 4 2.33 -9.56 6.53
N PHE A 5 2.54 -9.31 5.25
CA PHE A 5 1.49 -9.29 4.24
C PHE A 5 1.80 -10.25 3.10
N LEU A 6 0.94 -11.27 2.97
CA LEU A 6 0.99 -12.23 1.88
C LEU A 6 0.33 -11.64 0.63
N VAL A 7 1.05 -11.73 -0.49
CA VAL A 7 0.61 -11.23 -1.79
C VAL A 7 0.35 -12.43 -2.68
N LYS A 8 -0.77 -12.40 -3.41
CA LYS A 8 -1.01 -13.36 -4.49
C LYS A 8 -0.06 -13.00 -5.64
N GLY A 9 1.16 -13.55 -5.59
CA GLY A 9 2.19 -13.33 -6.61
C GLY A 9 1.72 -13.72 -8.02
N GLY A 10 2.43 -13.25 -9.03
CA GLY A 10 2.16 -13.53 -10.44
C GLY A 10 1.34 -12.47 -11.18
N LYS A 11 0.81 -11.45 -10.49
CA LYS A 11 0.20 -10.27 -11.12
C LYS A 11 0.58 -9.00 -10.37
N SER A 12 0.69 -7.88 -11.08
CA SER A 12 0.82 -6.57 -10.46
C SER A 12 -0.44 -6.30 -9.66
N THR A 13 -0.30 -6.11 -8.35
CA THR A 13 -1.44 -6.00 -7.44
C THR A 13 -1.48 -4.61 -6.83
N ALA A 14 -2.60 -3.91 -7.04
CA ALA A 14 -2.92 -2.68 -6.35
C ALA A 14 -3.57 -3.01 -5.01
N VAL A 15 -3.03 -2.47 -3.92
CA VAL A 15 -3.48 -2.73 -2.55
C VAL A 15 -3.80 -1.41 -1.88
N LEU A 16 -5.06 -1.25 -1.47
CA LEU A 16 -5.48 -0.10 -0.67
C LEU A 16 -5.08 -0.31 0.79
N GLY A 17 -4.74 0.77 1.47
CA GLY A 17 -4.33 0.74 2.87
C GLY A 17 -4.53 2.06 3.56
N THR A 18 -4.15 2.06 4.84
CA THR A 18 -4.04 3.24 5.66
C THR A 18 -2.58 3.46 6.07
N PHE A 19 -2.15 4.71 6.13
CA PHE A 19 -0.83 5.13 6.55
C PHE A 19 -0.93 6.04 7.78
N ASP A 20 -0.31 5.61 8.88
CA ASP A 20 -0.36 6.32 10.17
C ASP A 20 0.76 7.37 10.35
N GLY A 21 1.48 7.69 9.27
CA GLY A 21 2.68 8.54 9.32
C GLY A 21 3.99 7.76 9.50
N LYS A 22 3.94 6.47 9.85
CA LYS A 22 5.14 5.61 9.97
C LYS A 22 5.00 4.27 9.25
N HIS A 23 3.82 3.66 9.31
CA HIS A 23 3.58 2.33 8.80
C HIS A 23 2.35 2.30 7.90
N PHE A 24 2.48 1.58 6.79
CA PHE A 24 1.38 1.21 5.93
C PHE A 24 0.72 -0.09 6.41
N GLU A 25 -0.61 -0.08 6.49
CA GLU A 25 -1.45 -1.22 6.84
C GLU A 25 -2.47 -1.51 5.71
N PRO A 26 -2.40 -2.67 5.03
CA PRO A 26 -3.35 -3.05 3.99
C PRO A 26 -4.76 -3.27 4.54
N LEU A 27 -5.78 -2.73 3.86
CA LEU A 27 -7.17 -2.99 4.21
C LEU A 27 -7.57 -4.44 3.85
N LYS A 28 -8.40 -5.09 4.67
CA LYS A 28 -9.02 -6.38 4.36
C LYS A 28 -10.49 -6.37 4.77
N PRO A 29 -11.42 -6.95 3.97
CA PRO A 29 -11.22 -7.57 2.66
C PRO A 29 -11.18 -6.55 1.51
N GLN A 30 -10.43 -6.88 0.44
CA GLN A 30 -10.42 -6.16 -0.83
C GLN A 30 -10.69 -7.15 -1.96
N MET A 31 -11.88 -7.09 -2.55
CA MET A 31 -12.27 -7.91 -3.70
C MET A 31 -12.61 -7.03 -4.89
N PRO A 32 -12.48 -7.53 -6.14
CA PRO A 32 -12.91 -6.79 -7.32
C PRO A 32 -14.36 -6.31 -7.19
N GLY A 33 -14.61 -5.05 -7.54
CA GLY A 33 -15.94 -4.42 -7.44
C GLY A 33 -16.30 -3.86 -6.06
N MET A 34 -15.46 -4.06 -5.03
CA MET A 34 -15.70 -3.47 -3.71
C MET A 34 -15.29 -2.00 -3.68
N VAL A 35 -16.26 -1.10 -3.45
CA VAL A 35 -16.02 0.35 -3.29
C VAL A 35 -15.82 0.74 -1.82
N SER A 36 -16.34 -0.06 -0.86
CA SER A 36 -16.23 0.25 0.57
C SER A 36 -14.79 0.43 1.08
N PRO A 37 -13.74 -0.26 0.58
CA PRO A 37 -12.37 0.00 1.01
C PRO A 37 -11.87 1.39 0.62
N MET A 38 -12.36 1.98 -0.49
CA MET A 38 -11.92 3.30 -0.94
C MET A 38 -12.29 4.42 0.03
N GLN A 39 -13.40 4.29 0.75
CA GLN A 39 -13.81 5.29 1.74
C GLN A 39 -12.87 5.35 2.94
N LYS A 40 -12.23 4.22 3.27
CA LYS A 40 -11.32 4.11 4.43
C LYS A 40 -9.87 4.34 4.06
N ALA A 41 -9.48 3.98 2.84
CA ALA A 41 -8.11 4.05 2.38
C ALA A 41 -7.62 5.50 2.29
N ASP A 42 -6.37 5.71 2.70
CA ASP A 42 -5.64 6.97 2.52
C ASP A 42 -4.39 6.79 1.66
N GLY A 43 -4.02 5.53 1.38
CA GLY A 43 -2.89 5.17 0.53
C GLY A 43 -3.17 3.98 -0.37
N LEU A 44 -2.41 3.93 -1.46
CA LEU A 44 -2.40 2.87 -2.45
C LEU A 44 -0.96 2.35 -2.61
N MET A 45 -0.80 1.03 -2.60
CA MET A 45 0.49 0.38 -2.85
C MET A 45 0.41 -0.45 -4.13
N LEU A 46 1.45 -0.36 -4.95
CA LEU A 46 1.62 -1.21 -6.13
C LEU A 46 2.67 -2.28 -5.83
N ILE A 47 2.26 -3.55 -5.92
CA ILE A 47 3.14 -4.68 -5.65
C ILE A 47 3.49 -5.38 -6.95
N SER A 48 4.79 -5.54 -7.20
CA SER A 48 5.33 -6.27 -8.36
C SER A 48 4.95 -7.76 -8.31
N PRO A 49 4.69 -8.40 -9.47
CA PRO A 49 4.34 -9.83 -9.55
C PRO A 49 5.34 -10.77 -8.86
N ASN A 50 6.61 -10.37 -8.77
CA ASN A 50 7.70 -11.18 -8.21
C ASN A 50 7.71 -11.18 -6.67
N VAL A 51 6.95 -10.28 -6.03
CA VAL A 51 6.87 -10.19 -4.57
C VAL A 51 5.75 -11.11 -4.08
N LYS A 52 6.12 -12.13 -3.30
CA LYS A 52 5.17 -13.07 -2.67
C LYS A 52 4.78 -12.67 -1.25
N MET A 53 5.65 -11.92 -0.58
CA MET A 53 5.46 -11.51 0.81
C MET A 53 6.20 -10.21 1.10
N LEU A 54 5.53 -9.32 1.81
CA LEU A 54 6.13 -8.14 2.44
C LEU A 54 6.25 -8.44 3.94
N LYS A 55 7.48 -8.43 4.46
CA LYS A 55 7.72 -8.63 5.88
C LYS A 55 7.41 -7.37 6.67
N ASP A 56 7.09 -7.55 7.95
CA ASP A 56 7.04 -6.46 8.92
C ASP A 56 8.33 -5.61 8.89
N GLY A 57 8.18 -4.31 9.10
CA GLY A 57 9.28 -3.34 9.06
C GLY A 57 9.87 -3.08 7.67
N ARG A 58 9.47 -3.81 6.62
CA ARG A 58 9.96 -3.54 5.26
C ARG A 58 9.49 -2.17 4.78
N ALA A 59 10.43 -1.39 4.25
CA ALA A 59 10.17 -0.14 3.54
C ALA A 59 9.44 -0.43 2.23
N VAL A 60 8.41 0.36 1.96
CA VAL A 60 7.50 0.17 0.83
C VAL A 60 7.06 1.54 0.33
N ASN A 61 6.97 1.69 -0.98
CA ASN A 61 6.48 2.92 -1.60
C ASN A 61 4.95 2.86 -1.63
N MET A 62 4.30 3.94 -1.21
CA MET A 62 2.86 4.11 -1.29
C MET A 62 2.52 5.44 -1.95
N ILE A 63 1.40 5.46 -2.66
CA ILE A 63 0.83 6.63 -3.28
C ILE A 63 -0.31 7.11 -2.37
N PRO A 64 -0.20 8.30 -1.76
CA PRO A 64 -1.32 8.87 -1.02
C PRO A 64 -2.48 9.13 -1.98
N ILE A 65 -3.69 8.72 -1.60
CA ILE A 65 -4.91 8.93 -2.40
C ILE A 65 -5.86 9.96 -1.80
N LYS A 66 -5.61 10.35 -0.53
CA LYS A 66 -6.23 11.52 0.08
C LYS A 66 -5.35 12.74 -0.11
N TRP A 67 -5.99 13.91 -0.15
CA TRP A 67 -5.31 15.21 -0.17
C TRP A 67 -4.77 15.59 1.22
N ASP A 68 -4.27 14.62 1.97
CA ASP A 68 -3.70 14.85 3.29
C ASP A 68 -2.18 14.82 3.13
N CYS A 69 -1.56 16.01 3.03
CA CYS A 69 -0.11 16.14 2.90
C CYS A 69 0.58 15.87 4.25
N TYR A 70 1.02 14.63 4.47
CA TYR A 70 1.71 14.23 5.70
C TYR A 70 3.22 14.53 5.70
N SER A 71 3.78 15.04 4.60
CA SER A 71 5.20 15.36 4.44
C SER A 71 5.39 16.63 3.62
N MET A 72 6.44 17.40 3.92
CA MET A 72 6.91 18.53 3.11
C MET A 72 8.08 18.13 2.18
N HIS A 73 8.45 16.85 2.16
CA HIS A 73 9.53 16.30 1.34
C HIS A 73 8.95 15.47 0.19
N GLU A 74 9.49 15.70 -1.01
CA GLU A 74 9.20 14.90 -2.20
C GLU A 74 10.00 13.59 -2.14
N GLU A 75 9.35 12.47 -2.45
CA GLU A 75 10.01 11.16 -2.57
C GLU A 75 9.78 10.55 -3.95
N GLU A 76 10.84 9.97 -4.52
CA GLU A 76 10.77 9.25 -5.78
C GLU A 76 10.08 7.90 -5.60
N LEU A 77 8.98 7.71 -6.33
CA LEU A 77 8.18 6.48 -6.25
C LEU A 77 8.85 5.27 -6.93
N PHE A 78 9.79 5.53 -7.83
CA PHE A 78 10.54 4.51 -8.57
C PHE A 78 11.99 4.51 -8.10
N SER A 79 12.49 3.34 -7.70
CA SER A 79 13.92 3.14 -7.43
C SER A 79 14.42 2.07 -8.40
N GLU A 80 15.56 2.32 -9.06
CA GLU A 80 16.22 1.42 -10.02
C GLU A 80 16.67 0.08 -9.41
#